data_AF-A0A961RK49-F1
#
_entry.id   AF-A0A961RK49-F1
#
_cell.length_a   1.000
_cell.length_b   1.000
_cell.length_c   1.000
_cell.angle_alpha   90.00
_cell.angle_beta   90.00
_cell.angle_gamma   90.00
#
_symmetry.space_group_name_H-M   'P 1'
#
loop_
_entity.id
_entity.type
_entity.pdbx_description
1 polymer ?
#
loop_
_entity_poly.entity_id
_entity_poly.type
_entity_poly.pdbx_seq_one_letter_code
_entity_poly.pdbx_strand_id
1 'polypeptide(L)'
;DRGQAMVDLMAVYEENGLAIGEKELPDYLPLFLEYLATRPETEAREMLSQTLHIITALRERLKKRKSIYANAFLALEAFAKAKPDQGLVETILARPEDNPDDLEALDAIWEEEVVTFGGNSGENDCGPDRLQRQLRASQRKASNLDQNPNTNPVSGEAR
;
A
#
# COMPACT_ATOMS: atom_id res chain seq x y z
N ASP A 1 13.37 -11.23 8.16
CA ASP A 1 13.43 -10.35 9.34
C ASP A 1 12.36 -9.26 9.38
N ARG A 2 12.44 -8.14 8.64
CA ARG A 2 11.42 -7.06 8.77
C ARG A 2 9.99 -7.52 8.50
N GLY A 3 9.76 -8.26 7.40
CA GLY A 3 8.43 -8.76 7.06
C GLY A 3 7.85 -9.68 8.13
N GLN A 4 8.70 -10.54 8.72
CA GLN A 4 8.26 -11.41 9.82
C GLN A 4 7.93 -10.61 11.08
N ALA A 5 8.76 -9.64 11.46
CA ALA A 5 8.48 -8.77 12.61
C ALA A 5 7.16 -7.98 12.45
N MET A 6 6.81 -7.57 11.23
CA MET A 6 5.53 -6.91 10.96
C MET A 6 4.35 -7.87 11.10
N VAL A 7 4.49 -9.13 10.65
CA VAL A 7 3.48 -10.19 10.84
C VAL A 7 3.33 -10.50 12.33
N ASP A 8 4.42 -10.62 13.06
CA ASP A 8 4.41 -10.90 14.50
C ASP A 8 3.73 -9.75 15.27
N LEU A 9 3.99 -8.49 14.89
CA LEU A 9 3.34 -7.33 15.49
C LEU A 9 1.83 -7.27 15.17
N MET A 10 1.44 -7.65 13.95
CA MET A 10 0.04 -7.78 13.56
C MET A 10 -0.67 -8.85 14.40
N ALA A 11 -0.04 -10.00 14.59
CA ALA A 11 -0.56 -11.06 15.45
C ALA A 11 -0.76 -10.56 16.91
N VAL A 12 0.19 -9.81 17.46
CA VAL A 12 0.06 -9.21 18.81
C VAL A 12 -1.19 -8.33 18.92
N TYR A 13 -1.48 -7.50 17.91
CA TYR A 13 -2.68 -6.66 17.95
C TYR A 13 -3.97 -7.48 17.80
N GLU A 14 -4.00 -8.44 16.89
CA GLU A 14 -5.15 -9.31 16.64
C GLU A 14 -5.50 -10.18 17.85
N GLU A 15 -4.51 -10.81 18.48
CA GLU A 15 -4.66 -11.63 19.70
C GLU A 15 -5.27 -10.83 20.86
N ASN A 16 -5.05 -9.52 20.87
CA ASN A 16 -5.52 -8.61 21.89
C ASN A 16 -6.80 -7.85 21.48
N GLY A 17 -7.42 -8.25 20.37
CA GLY A 17 -8.73 -7.79 19.91
C GLY A 17 -8.73 -6.48 19.12
N LEU A 18 -7.58 -6.02 18.64
CA LEU A 18 -7.47 -4.84 17.78
C LEU A 18 -7.43 -5.25 16.30
N ALA A 19 -8.44 -4.86 15.54
CA ALA A 19 -8.47 -5.05 14.09
C ALA A 19 -7.79 -3.87 13.39
N ILE A 20 -6.72 -4.14 12.64
CA ILE A 20 -6.00 -3.12 11.87
C ILE A 20 -6.73 -2.85 10.55
N GLY A 21 -6.84 -1.58 10.15
CA GLY A 21 -7.40 -1.24 8.84
C GLY A 21 -6.50 -1.72 7.69
N GLU A 22 -7.10 -2.07 6.54
CA GLU A 22 -6.37 -2.59 5.36
C GLU A 22 -5.28 -1.65 4.81
N LYS A 23 -5.33 -0.36 5.18
CA LYS A 23 -4.40 0.69 4.72
C LYS A 23 -3.37 1.09 5.78
N GLU A 24 -3.40 0.48 6.96
CA GLU A 24 -2.51 0.85 8.06
C GLU A 24 -1.41 -0.20 8.23
N LEU A 25 -0.18 0.28 8.39
CA LEU A 25 0.95 -0.59 8.68
C LEU A 25 1.02 -0.86 10.19
N PRO A 26 1.40 -2.08 10.63
CA PRO A 26 1.44 -2.44 12.05
C PRO A 26 2.46 -1.62 12.86
N ASP A 27 3.47 -1.04 12.21
CA ASP A 27 4.47 -0.15 12.82
C ASP A 27 4.07 1.34 12.85
N TYR A 28 2.83 1.67 12.47
CA TYR A 28 2.31 3.03 12.53
C TYR A 28 2.13 3.48 13.99
N LEU A 29 2.85 4.54 14.40
CA LEU A 29 2.86 4.99 15.80
C LEU A 29 1.45 5.30 16.36
N PRO A 30 0.54 6.00 15.65
CA PRO A 30 -0.82 6.21 16.15
C PRO A 30 -1.59 4.92 16.39
N LEU A 31 -1.47 3.91 15.53
CA LEU A 31 -2.07 2.58 15.73
C LEU A 31 -1.51 1.92 16.99
N PHE A 32 -0.20 2.00 17.20
CA PHE A 32 0.43 1.52 18.43
C PHE A 32 -0.13 2.24 19.68
N LEU A 33 -0.29 3.56 19.63
CA LEU A 33 -0.85 4.32 20.76
C LEU A 33 -2.34 4.01 21.00
N GLU A 34 -3.12 3.76 19.95
CA GLU A 34 -4.49 3.29 20.06
C GLU A 34 -4.54 1.92 20.74
N TYR A 35 -3.67 1.01 20.33
CA TYR A 35 -3.50 -0.29 21.00
C TYR A 35 -3.20 -0.11 22.50
N LEU A 36 -2.20 0.71 22.85
CA LEU A 36 -1.83 0.98 24.24
C LEU A 36 -2.98 1.58 25.06
N ALA A 37 -3.85 2.40 24.44
CA ALA A 37 -5.00 3.00 25.12
C ALA A 37 -6.06 1.96 25.55
N THR A 38 -6.06 0.77 24.96
CA THR A 38 -6.95 -0.34 25.34
C THR A 38 -6.36 -1.24 26.45
N ARG A 39 -5.09 -1.06 26.80
CA ARG A 39 -4.38 -1.90 27.78
C ARG A 39 -4.41 -1.27 29.18
N PRO A 40 -4.21 -2.07 30.24
CA PRO A 40 -3.95 -1.54 31.57
C PRO A 40 -2.76 -0.56 31.56
N GLU A 41 -2.84 0.51 32.34
CA GLU A 41 -1.83 1.59 32.36
C GLU A 41 -0.39 1.07 32.61
N THR A 42 -0.24 0.02 33.43
CA THR A 42 1.06 -0.59 33.72
C THR A 42 1.67 -1.25 32.50
N GLU A 43 0.87 -2.01 31.75
CA GLU A 43 1.29 -2.69 30.52
C GLU A 43 1.57 -1.66 29.42
N ALA A 44 0.70 -0.65 29.29
CA ALA A 44 0.88 0.43 28.34
C ALA A 44 2.22 1.17 28.53
N ARG A 45 2.58 1.45 29.80
CA ARG A 45 3.88 2.05 30.14
C ARG A 45 5.04 1.13 29.83
N GLU A 46 4.93 -0.15 30.15
CA GLU A 46 5.97 -1.13 29.90
C GLU A 46 6.27 -1.23 28.40
N MET A 47 5.24 -1.41 27.57
CA MET A 47 5.39 -1.47 26.12
C MET A 47 5.94 -0.15 25.54
N LEU A 48 5.45 1.00 26.00
CA LEU A 48 5.99 2.29 25.56
C LEU A 48 7.46 2.48 25.99
N SER A 49 7.86 1.95 27.15
CA SER A 49 9.24 2.03 27.62
C SER A 49 10.23 1.28 26.71
N GLN A 50 9.80 0.16 26.12
CA GLN A 50 10.61 -0.62 25.19
C GLN A 50 10.94 0.17 23.92
N THR A 51 10.01 1.01 23.45
CA THR A 51 10.18 1.83 22.22
C THR A 51 10.68 3.25 22.51
N LEU A 52 10.92 3.59 23.78
CA LEU A 52 11.18 4.96 24.24
C LEU A 52 12.40 5.63 23.57
N HIS A 53 13.43 4.87 23.24
CA HIS A 53 14.62 5.37 22.54
C HIS A 53 14.28 5.86 21.11
N ILE A 54 13.35 5.19 20.42
CA ILE A 54 12.84 5.62 19.11
C ILE A 54 12.01 6.90 19.25
N ILE A 55 11.10 6.94 20.22
CA ILE A 55 10.27 8.12 20.55
C ILE A 55 11.16 9.33 20.85
N THR A 56 12.25 9.12 21.61
CA THR A 56 13.20 10.18 21.96
C THR A 56 13.94 10.69 20.73
N ALA A 57 14.44 9.79 19.87
CA ALA A 57 15.11 10.19 18.65
C ALA A 57 14.18 10.97 17.70
N LEU A 58 12.92 10.54 17.57
CA LEU A 58 11.89 11.26 16.81
C LEU A 58 11.64 12.66 17.40
N ARG A 59 11.51 12.77 18.72
CA ARG A 59 11.35 14.07 19.40
C ARG A 59 12.52 15.01 19.10
N GLU A 60 13.75 14.54 19.18
CA GLU A 60 14.93 15.37 18.91
C GLU A 60 14.97 15.84 17.44
N ARG A 61 14.63 14.99 16.48
CA ARG A 61 14.49 15.38 15.07
C ARG A 61 13.39 16.43 14.88
N LEU A 62 12.22 16.25 15.50
CA LEU A 62 11.13 17.23 15.46
C LEU A 62 11.52 18.57 16.10
N LYS A 63 12.29 18.56 17.19
CA LYS A 63 12.82 19.78 17.83
C LYS A 63 13.80 20.53 16.94
N LYS A 64 14.73 19.84 16.27
CA LYS A 64 15.64 20.46 15.29
C LYS A 64 14.87 21.19 14.19
N ARG A 65 13.75 20.61 13.75
CA ARG A 65 12.82 21.18 12.75
C ARG A 65 11.84 22.20 13.32
N LYS A 66 11.93 22.54 14.61
CA LYS A 66 11.02 23.47 15.33
C LYS A 66 9.54 23.09 15.20
N SER A 67 9.25 21.80 15.08
CA SER A 67 7.88 21.30 14.97
C SER A 67 7.17 21.29 16.33
N ILE A 68 5.93 21.78 16.37
CA ILE A 68 5.09 21.75 17.58
C ILE A 68 4.81 20.32 18.08
N TYR A 69 4.89 19.33 17.18
CA TYR A 69 4.63 17.93 17.51
C TYR A 69 5.69 17.33 18.43
N ALA A 70 6.86 17.96 18.58
CA ALA A 70 7.84 17.58 19.59
C ALA A 70 7.23 17.54 21.01
N ASN A 71 6.22 18.38 21.29
CA ASN A 71 5.54 18.41 22.58
C ASN A 71 4.68 17.16 22.83
N ALA A 72 4.10 16.56 21.77
CA ALA A 72 3.35 15.31 21.91
C ALA A 72 4.28 14.16 22.31
N PHE A 73 5.46 14.08 21.70
CA PHE A 73 6.47 13.07 22.06
C PHE A 73 7.05 13.30 23.46
N LEU A 74 7.19 14.57 23.90
CA LEU A 74 7.57 14.88 25.27
C LEU A 74 6.54 14.35 26.28
N ALA A 75 5.25 14.45 25.96
CA ALA A 75 4.19 13.89 26.81
C ALA A 75 4.25 12.36 26.87
N LEU A 76 4.56 11.69 25.75
CA LEU A 76 4.76 10.24 25.71
C LEU A 76 5.95 9.80 26.59
N GLU A 77 7.07 10.53 26.52
CA GLU A 77 8.23 10.27 27.38
C GLU A 77 7.90 10.42 28.86
N ALA A 78 7.16 11.48 29.22
CA ALA A 78 6.72 11.71 30.59
C ALA A 78 5.74 10.62 31.07
N PHE A 79 4.87 10.13 30.18
CA PHE A 79 3.91 9.08 30.50
C PHE A 79 4.59 7.73 30.77
N ALA A 80 5.64 7.38 30.00
CA ALA A 80 6.36 6.12 30.11
C ALA A 80 7.04 5.92 31.48
N LYS A 81 7.40 7.00 32.18
CA LYS A 81 8.12 6.98 33.48
C LYS A 81 9.42 6.16 33.45
N ALA A 82 10.03 6.00 32.28
CA ALA A 82 11.28 5.28 32.05
C ALA A 82 12.33 6.19 31.43
N LYS A 83 13.58 5.72 31.35
CA LYS A 83 14.67 6.43 30.67
C LYS A 83 15.00 5.72 29.35
N PRO A 84 15.13 6.45 28.23
CA PRO A 84 15.59 5.84 26.99
C PRO A 84 17.04 5.39 27.13
N ASP A 85 17.41 4.34 26.39
CA ASP A 85 18.81 3.98 26.19
C ASP A 85 19.49 5.04 25.31
N GLN A 86 20.40 5.80 25.92
CA GLN A 86 21.12 6.89 25.24
C GLN A 86 21.98 6.39 24.07
N GLY A 87 22.59 5.20 24.19
CA GLY A 87 23.43 4.65 23.11
C GLY A 87 22.61 4.30 21.86
N LEU A 88 21.39 3.79 22.05
CA LEU A 88 20.47 3.56 20.95
C LEU A 88 19.96 4.88 20.33
N VAL A 89 19.66 5.88 21.16
CA VAL A 89 19.23 7.22 20.68
C VAL A 89 20.32 7.84 19.80
N GLU A 90 21.57 7.84 20.25
CA GLU A 90 22.71 8.36 19.49
C GLU A 90 22.89 7.61 18.18
N THR A 91 22.77 6.28 18.20
CA THR A 91 22.86 5.44 16.99
C THR A 91 21.78 5.79 15.97
N ILE A 92 20.54 6.05 16.41
CA ILE A 92 19.45 6.46 15.51
C ILE A 92 19.70 7.87 14.96
N LEU A 93 20.15 8.80 15.81
CA LEU A 93 20.42 10.19 15.41
C LEU A 93 21.65 10.32 14.49
N ALA A 94 22.59 9.38 14.55
CA ALA A 94 23.74 9.33 13.65
C ALA A 94 23.35 8.97 12.21
N ARG A 95 22.20 8.29 12.01
CA ARG A 95 21.69 8.05 10.65
C ARG A 95 21.30 9.39 10.00
N PRO A 96 21.68 9.61 8.73
CA PRO A 96 21.31 10.81 8.01
C PRO A 96 19.79 10.99 8.05
N GLU A 97 19.36 12.24 8.19
CA GLU A 97 17.95 12.58 8.19
C GLU A 97 17.50 12.78 6.74
N ASP A 98 16.40 12.15 6.36
CA ASP A 98 15.75 12.45 5.09
C ASP A 98 15.23 13.89 5.14
N ASN A 99 15.48 14.63 4.05
CA ASN A 99 14.92 15.97 3.90
C ASN A 99 13.55 15.84 3.21
N PRO A 100 12.43 16.04 3.91
CA PRO A 100 11.10 15.94 3.32
C PRO A 100 10.82 17.07 2.31
N ASP A 101 11.62 18.15 2.32
CA ASP A 101 11.50 19.25 1.37
C ASP A 101 12.40 19.04 0.12
N ASP A 102 13.14 17.93 0.06
CA ASP A 102 13.94 17.56 -1.10
C ASP A 102 13.08 16.81 -2.13
N LEU A 103 12.45 17.58 -3.01
CA LEU A 103 11.54 17.06 -4.02
C LEU A 103 12.26 16.16 -5.03
N GLU A 104 13.54 16.43 -5.35
CA GLU A 104 14.30 15.60 -6.29
C GLU A 104 14.58 14.21 -5.70
N ALA A 105 14.91 14.14 -4.41
CA ALA A 105 15.07 12.87 -3.70
C ALA A 105 13.74 12.10 -3.61
N LEU A 106 12.62 12.79 -3.39
CA LEU A 106 11.30 12.18 -3.41
C LEU A 106 10.96 11.66 -4.82
N ASP A 107 11.15 12.44 -5.87
CA ASP A 107 10.89 12.01 -7.25
C ASP A 107 11.72 10.78 -7.63
N ALA A 108 13.00 10.72 -7.22
CA ALA A 108 13.86 9.56 -7.47
C ALA A 108 13.37 8.26 -6.79
N ILE A 109 12.90 8.34 -5.53
CA ILE A 109 12.34 7.17 -4.81
C ILE A 109 11.09 6.65 -5.52
N TRP A 110 10.26 7.54 -6.09
CA TRP A 110 9.02 7.17 -6.77
C TRP A 110 9.26 6.69 -8.20
N GLU A 111 10.28 7.18 -8.89
CA GLU A 111 10.66 6.70 -10.23
C GLU A 111 11.26 5.28 -10.21
N GLU A 112 11.92 4.87 -9.13
CA GLU A 112 12.51 3.53 -9.01
C GLU A 112 11.46 2.41 -8.80
N GLU A 113 10.21 2.75 -8.51
CA GLU A 113 9.10 1.80 -8.36
C GLU A 113 8.28 1.66 -9.66
N VAL A 114 8.93 1.59 -10.83
CA VAL A 114 8.26 1.13 -12.05
C VAL A 114 7.92 -0.35 -11.89
N VAL A 115 6.74 -0.63 -11.34
CA VAL A 115 6.18 -1.98 -11.38
C VAL A 115 5.97 -2.34 -12.85
N THR A 116 6.79 -3.26 -13.35
CA THR A 116 6.58 -3.86 -14.66
C THR A 116 5.34 -4.76 -14.60
N PHE A 117 4.14 -4.18 -14.75
CA PHE A 117 2.93 -4.96 -14.98
C PHE A 117 2.99 -5.54 -16.40
N GLY A 118 3.49 -6.77 -16.54
CA GLY A 118 3.52 -7.43 -17.85
C GLY A 118 4.50 -8.59 -18.00
N GLY A 119 4.72 -9.38 -16.94
CA GLY A 119 5.58 -10.56 -16.98
C GLY A 119 4.84 -11.88 -17.18
N ASN A 120 3.71 -11.93 -17.91
CA ASN A 120 3.20 -13.18 -18.46
C ASN A 120 2.32 -12.95 -19.70
N SER A 121 2.86 -13.31 -20.86
CA SER A 121 2.26 -14.11 -21.93
C SER A 121 0.73 -14.02 -22.09
N GLY A 122 0.27 -13.03 -22.85
CA GLY A 122 -1.11 -12.95 -23.32
C GLY A 122 -1.24 -11.87 -24.38
N GLU A 123 -0.97 -12.25 -25.63
CA GLU A 123 -1.43 -11.62 -26.87
C GLU A 123 -1.70 -10.10 -26.80
N ASN A 124 -0.64 -9.31 -27.01
CA ASN A 124 -0.81 -7.95 -27.49
C ASN A 124 -1.37 -8.00 -28.92
N ASP A 125 -2.69 -7.84 -28.98
CA ASP A 125 -3.62 -7.60 -30.09
C ASP A 125 -3.28 -6.35 -30.95
N CYS A 126 -1.99 -6.10 -31.15
CA CYS A 126 -1.48 -5.04 -32.02
C CYS A 126 -0.28 -5.51 -32.86
N GLY A 127 -0.25 -6.79 -33.21
CA GLY A 127 0.63 -7.34 -34.23
C GLY A 127 0.06 -7.23 -35.65
N PRO A 128 0.84 -7.60 -36.68
CA PRO A 128 0.46 -7.53 -38.10
C PRO A 128 -0.83 -8.30 -38.44
N ASP A 129 -1.26 -9.22 -37.55
CA ASP A 129 -2.50 -9.98 -37.66
C ASP A 129 -3.77 -9.12 -37.64
N ARG A 130 -3.77 -7.99 -36.93
CA ARG A 130 -4.91 -7.04 -36.95
C ARG A 130 -5.07 -6.41 -38.34
N LEU A 131 -3.95 -6.06 -38.96
CA LEU A 131 -3.92 -5.47 -40.30
C LEU A 131 -4.36 -6.49 -41.36
N GLN A 132 -3.90 -7.75 -41.25
CA GLN A 132 -4.32 -8.84 -42.12
C GLN A 132 -5.82 -9.16 -41.97
N ARG A 133 -6.36 -9.12 -40.74
CA ARG A 133 -7.79 -9.35 -40.48
C ARG A 133 -8.66 -8.24 -41.08
N GLN A 134 -8.22 -6.97 -40.99
CA GLN A 134 -8.90 -5.84 -41.61
C GLN A 134 -8.87 -5.92 -43.14
N LEU A 135 -7.74 -6.29 -43.74
CA LEU A 135 -7.60 -6.45 -45.19
C LEU A 135 -8.49 -7.58 -45.75
N ARG A 136 -8.62 -8.69 -45.03
CA ARG A 136 -9.53 -9.78 -45.41
C ARG A 136 -10.99 -9.37 -45.29
N ALA A 137 -11.34 -8.54 -44.30
CA ALA A 137 -12.69 -8.01 -44.15
C ALA A 137 -13.06 -7.03 -45.27
N SER A 138 -12.12 -6.18 -45.70
CA SER A 138 -12.34 -5.21 -46.79
C SER A 138 -12.38 -5.84 -48.18
N GLN A 139 -11.80 -7.03 -48.36
CA GLN A 139 -11.82 -7.77 -49.64
C GLN A 139 -13.06 -8.66 -49.81
N ARG A 140 -14.00 -8.67 -48.86
CA ARG A 140 -15.29 -9.35 -49.06
C ARG A 140 -16.10 -8.61 -50.12
N LYS A 141 -16.17 -9.19 -51.32
CA LYS A 141 -17.00 -8.68 -52.42
C LYS A 141 -18.48 -8.80 -52.05
N ALA A 142 -19.17 -7.67 -51.94
CA ALA A 142 -20.62 -7.62 -51.79
C ALA A 142 -21.30 -7.95 -53.13
N SER A 143 -21.35 -9.22 -53.48
CA SER A 143 -22.14 -9.70 -54.62
C SER A 143 -22.81 -11.02 -54.27
N ASN A 144 -23.98 -10.92 -53.63
CA ASN A 144 -25.20 -11.69 -53.89
C ASN A 144 -26.25 -11.29 -52.85
N LEU A 145 -26.94 -10.19 -53.14
CA LEU A 145 -28.11 -9.75 -52.37
C LEU A 145 -29.44 -10.21 -52.98
N ASP A 146 -29.44 -10.98 -54.08
CA ASP A 146 -30.68 -11.49 -54.68
C ASP A 146 -30.52 -12.93 -55.15
N GLN A 147 -31.01 -13.86 -54.33
CA GLN A 147 -31.60 -15.13 -54.77
C GLN A 147 -32.32 -15.74 -53.55
N ASN A 148 -33.56 -15.30 -53.33
CA ASN A 148 -34.52 -16.00 -52.49
C ASN A 148 -35.49 -16.77 -53.40
N PRO A 149 -35.34 -18.10 -53.57
CA PRO A 149 -36.27 -18.89 -54.36
C PRO A 149 -37.10 -19.78 -53.43
N ASN A 150 -38.05 -19.22 -52.69
CA ASN A 150 -39.38 -19.84 -52.55
C ASN A 150 -40.33 -18.95 -51.73
N THR A 151 -41.27 -18.32 -52.41
CA THR A 151 -42.55 -17.93 -51.82
C THR A 151 -43.69 -18.53 -52.64
N ASN A 152 -44.38 -19.49 -52.01
CA ASN A 152 -45.84 -19.75 -52.01
C ASN A 152 -46.49 -20.43 -53.25
N PRO A 153 -47.56 -21.26 -53.06
CA PRO A 153 -48.76 -20.91 -52.27
C PRO A 153 -49.44 -22.02 -51.45
N VAL A 154 -50.54 -21.60 -50.81
CA VAL A 154 -51.41 -22.25 -49.81
C VAL A 154 -52.43 -23.24 -50.40
N SER A 155 -52.63 -24.38 -49.72
CA SER A 155 -53.88 -25.19 -49.56
C SER A 155 -53.50 -26.42 -48.70
N GLY A 156 -54.19 -26.85 -47.63
CA GLY A 156 -55.61 -27.15 -47.46
C GLY A 156 -55.77 -28.65 -47.15
N GLU A 157 -56.11 -28.97 -45.89
CA GLU A 157 -56.87 -30.15 -45.40
C GLU A 157 -56.40 -31.63 -45.53
N ALA A 158 -56.78 -32.35 -44.46
CA ALA A 158 -57.27 -33.74 -44.41
C ALA A 158 -56.28 -34.91 -44.22
N ARG A 159 -56.07 -35.30 -42.95
CA ARG A 159 -56.55 -36.54 -42.28
C ARG A 159 -55.57 -37.04 -41.22
#